data_AF-T1H512-F1
#
_entry.id   AF-T1H512-F1
#
_cell.length_a   1.000
_cell.length_b   1.000
_cell.length_c   1.000
_cell.angle_alpha   90.00
_cell.angle_beta   90.00
_cell.angle_gamma   90.00
#
_symmetry.space_group_name_H-M   'P 1'
#
loop_
_entity.id
_entity.type
_entity.pdbx_description
1 polymer ?
#
loop_
_entity_poly.entity_id
_entity_poly.type
_entity_poly.pdbx_seq_one_letter_code
_entity_poly.pdbx_strand_id
1 'polypeptide(L)'
;MGTGKAFLKCASIPKSIYQSLHRKRAALYTKTASAFLDTASLANSEAEIEYDSRKQIKYGNAYQAAWGIFSEYCDNTTIHGIKYLGEQKRPILERLFWILVFILSIYACTSLTLNIWDKWNNNPVIVSFAEKSTPVWQIPFPAVTVCSETKARQTIFNFTDAYNKLFSENSTMQMARLSIFFKENQFLTSKRSELYGTTDFLANVGGLLGLFMGVSTLSFVELVYFCTVRLLTNLKMRKR
;
A
#
# COMPACT_ATOMS: atom_id res chain seq x y z
N MET A 1 42.60 69.22 -31.63
CA MET A 1 43.23 69.32 -30.29
C MET A 1 42.15 69.07 -29.26
N GLY A 2 42.14 68.07 -28.38
CA GLY A 2 42.98 66.91 -28.11
C GLY A 2 42.18 66.04 -27.12
N THR A 3 42.15 64.72 -27.31
CA THR A 3 41.43 63.76 -26.46
C THR A 3 42.19 63.51 -25.17
N GLY A 4 41.68 64.00 -24.03
CA GLY A 4 42.24 63.73 -22.71
C GLY A 4 41.84 62.34 -22.21
N LYS A 5 42.80 61.42 -22.14
CA LYS A 5 42.67 60.14 -21.42
C LYS A 5 42.80 60.39 -19.91
N ALA A 6 41.76 60.07 -19.14
CA ALA A 6 41.82 60.06 -17.69
C ALA A 6 42.67 58.84 -17.22
N PHE A 7 43.84 59.12 -16.68
CA PHE A 7 44.67 58.13 -15.98
C PHE A 7 44.12 57.94 -14.56
N LEU A 8 43.54 56.77 -14.26
CA LEU A 8 43.28 56.37 -12.88
C LEU A 8 44.62 56.24 -12.14
N LYS A 9 44.89 57.14 -11.19
CA LYS A 9 45.95 56.96 -10.20
C LYS A 9 45.54 55.83 -9.26
N CYS A 10 46.30 54.73 -9.25
CA CYS A 10 46.21 53.76 -8.16
C CYS A 10 46.59 54.45 -6.84
N ALA A 11 45.65 54.51 -5.89
CA ALA A 11 45.93 54.97 -4.54
C ALA A 11 46.83 53.96 -3.83
N SER A 12 48.00 54.39 -3.35
CA SER A 12 48.89 53.57 -2.52
C SER A 12 48.22 53.26 -1.18
N ILE A 13 47.97 51.97 -0.93
CA ILE A 13 47.33 51.49 0.30
C ILE A 13 48.31 51.65 1.48
N PRO A 14 47.90 52.25 2.61
CA PRO A 14 48.72 52.36 3.82
C PRO A 14 49.23 51.00 4.31
N LYS A 15 50.51 50.92 4.72
CA LYS A 15 51.13 49.67 5.23
C LYS A 15 50.34 49.02 6.38
N SER A 16 49.64 49.80 7.20
CA SER A 16 48.78 49.30 8.29
C SER A 16 47.59 48.47 7.77
N ILE A 17 46.98 48.89 6.66
CA ILE A 17 45.87 48.19 6.00
C ILE A 17 46.37 46.91 5.34
N TYR A 18 47.55 46.95 4.71
CA TYR A 18 48.19 45.77 4.13
C TYR A 18 48.48 44.70 5.19
N GLN A 19 49.05 45.07 6.34
CA GLN A 19 49.33 44.15 7.45
C GLN A 19 48.03 43.56 8.03
N SER A 20 46.98 44.37 8.15
CA SER A 20 45.66 43.95 8.63
C SER A 20 44.99 42.95 7.67
N LEU A 21 45.04 43.22 6.36
CA LEU A 21 44.52 42.31 5.32
C LEU A 21 45.26 40.97 5.31
N HIS A 22 46.60 40.99 5.46
CA HIS A 22 47.40 39.76 5.55
C HIS A 22 47.07 38.94 6.80
N ARG A 23 46.88 39.56 7.97
CA ARG A 23 46.45 38.84 9.18
C ARG A 23 45.05 38.25 9.03
N LYS A 24 44.11 38.99 8.42
CA LYS A 24 42.74 38.50 8.16
C LYS A 24 42.74 37.33 7.17
N ARG A 25 43.55 37.39 6.11
CA ARG A 25 43.74 36.28 5.16
C ARG A 25 44.36 35.07 5.83
N ALA A 26 45.43 35.24 6.61
CA ALA A 26 46.07 34.14 7.34
C ALA A 26 45.08 33.46 8.31
N ALA A 27 44.28 34.25 9.04
CA ALA A 27 43.24 33.73 9.93
C ALA A 27 42.09 33.02 9.17
N LEU A 28 41.78 33.44 7.93
CA LEU A 28 40.79 32.78 7.09
C LEU A 28 41.32 31.45 6.53
N TYR A 29 42.59 31.40 6.13
CA TYR A 29 43.26 30.17 5.70
C TYR A 29 43.38 29.14 6.82
N THR A 30 43.71 29.55 8.05
CA THR A 30 43.78 28.62 9.18
C THR A 30 42.41 28.08 9.58
N LYS A 31 41.36 28.91 9.57
CA LYS A 31 39.97 28.46 9.82
C LYS A 31 39.45 27.48 8.77
N THR A 32 39.81 27.67 7.51
CA THR A 32 39.40 26.75 6.43
C THR A 32 40.18 25.44 6.50
N ALA A 33 41.46 25.47 6.83
CA ALA A 33 42.26 24.27 7.04
C ALA A 33 41.79 23.44 8.25
N SER A 34 41.44 24.08 9.37
CA SER A 34 40.91 23.36 10.54
C SER A 34 39.55 22.71 10.27
N ALA A 35 38.64 23.40 9.57
CA ALA A 35 37.36 22.84 9.17
C ALA A 35 37.51 21.64 8.21
N PHE A 36 38.51 21.66 7.33
CA PHE A 36 38.83 20.53 6.45
C PHE A 36 39.41 19.33 7.24
N LEU A 37 40.28 19.58 8.22
CA LEU A 37 40.82 18.53 9.08
C LEU A 37 39.74 17.90 9.99
N ASP A 38 38.83 18.71 10.52
CA ASP A 38 37.70 18.23 11.33
C ASP A 38 36.75 17.35 10.51
N THR A 39 36.44 17.76 9.28
CA THR A 39 35.60 16.96 8.37
C THR A 39 36.27 15.66 7.93
N ALA A 40 37.58 15.68 7.65
CA ALA A 40 38.34 14.46 7.35
C ALA A 40 38.46 13.52 8.55
N SER A 41 38.61 14.06 9.76
CA SER A 41 38.64 13.31 11.02
C SER A 41 37.30 12.61 11.29
N LEU A 42 36.18 13.34 11.12
CA LEU A 42 34.84 12.77 11.26
C LEU A 42 34.59 11.65 10.24
N ALA A 43 34.94 11.87 8.97
CA ALA A 43 34.80 10.85 7.93
C ALA A 43 35.62 9.58 8.21
N ASN A 44 36.86 9.73 8.71
CA ASN A 44 37.69 8.60 9.13
C ASN A 44 37.08 7.87 10.34
N SER A 45 36.56 8.60 11.32
CA SER A 45 35.94 8.00 12.50
C SER A 45 34.67 7.19 12.16
N GLU A 46 33.87 7.66 11.20
CA GLU A 46 32.69 6.94 10.71
C GLU A 46 33.09 5.66 9.94
N ALA A 47 34.12 5.76 9.09
CA ALA A 47 34.65 4.61 8.35
C ALA A 47 35.24 3.54 9.27
N GLU A 48 35.93 3.92 10.36
CA GLU A 48 36.45 2.98 11.36
C GLU A 48 35.34 2.29 12.15
N ILE A 49 34.30 3.03 12.57
CA ILE A 49 33.13 2.46 13.28
C ILE A 49 32.37 1.48 12.38
N GLU A 50 32.21 1.81 11.10
CA GLU A 50 31.55 0.94 10.13
C GLU A 50 32.37 -0.34 9.86
N TYR A 51 33.70 -0.21 9.76
CA TYR A 51 34.61 -1.34 9.59
C TYR A 51 34.59 -2.29 10.79
N ASP A 52 34.65 -1.76 12.02
CA ASP A 52 34.60 -2.56 13.24
C ASP A 52 33.25 -3.29 13.39
N SER A 53 32.14 -2.60 13.10
CA SER A 53 30.80 -3.19 13.11
C SER A 53 30.70 -4.37 12.12
N ARG A 54 31.20 -4.21 10.88
CA ARG A 54 31.23 -5.29 9.88
C ARG A 54 32.13 -6.45 10.29
N LYS A 55 33.23 -6.18 10.99
CA LYS A 55 34.15 -7.21 11.50
C LYS A 55 33.52 -8.01 12.66
N GLN A 56 32.85 -7.34 13.59
CA GLN A 56 32.08 -7.95 14.68
C GLN A 56 30.96 -8.86 14.15
N ILE A 57 30.21 -8.41 13.13
CA ILE A 57 29.16 -9.22 12.46
C ILE A 57 29.73 -10.52 11.87
N LYS A 58 30.96 -10.48 11.36
CA LYS A 58 31.58 -11.58 10.59
C LYS A 58 32.27 -12.63 11.46
N TYR A 59 32.84 -12.25 12.60
CA TYR A 59 33.65 -13.13 13.47
C TYR A 59 33.10 -13.33 14.89
N GLY A 60 31.99 -12.67 15.25
CA GLY A 60 31.35 -12.81 16.56
C GLY A 60 30.65 -14.17 16.78
N ASN A 61 30.17 -14.38 18.01
CA ASN A 61 29.28 -15.51 18.30
C ASN A 61 28.02 -15.46 17.43
N ALA A 62 27.32 -16.59 17.23
CA ALA A 62 26.10 -16.65 16.43
C ALA A 62 25.06 -15.61 16.87
N TYR A 63 24.94 -15.38 18.18
CA TYR A 63 24.10 -14.32 18.74
C TYR A 63 24.55 -12.90 18.35
N GLN A 64 25.85 -12.60 18.46
CA GLN A 64 26.39 -11.28 18.10
C GLN A 64 26.28 -10.99 16.61
N ALA A 65 26.51 -12.01 15.77
CA ALA A 65 26.30 -11.92 14.33
C ALA A 65 24.82 -11.68 13.99
N ALA A 66 23.90 -12.42 14.62
CA ALA A 66 22.46 -12.21 14.45
C ALA A 66 22.02 -10.82 14.92
N TRP A 67 22.53 -10.37 16.07
CA TRP A 67 22.25 -9.02 16.60
C TRP A 67 22.75 -7.93 15.67
N GLY A 68 23.96 -8.06 15.11
CA GLY A 68 24.50 -7.08 14.17
C GLY A 68 23.73 -7.03 12.84
N ILE A 69 23.30 -8.19 12.31
CA ILE A 69 22.40 -8.24 11.14
C ILE A 69 21.06 -7.58 11.45
N PHE A 70 20.50 -7.84 12.63
CA PHE A 70 19.25 -7.22 13.07
C PHE A 70 19.37 -5.69 13.19
N SER A 71 20.46 -5.20 13.79
CA SER A 71 20.74 -3.76 13.85
C SER A 71 20.84 -3.14 12.45
N GLU A 72 21.57 -3.78 11.53
CA GLU A 72 21.69 -3.33 10.13
C GLU A 72 20.33 -3.33 9.41
N TYR A 73 19.47 -4.31 9.69
CA TYR A 73 18.11 -4.33 9.17
C TYR A 73 17.28 -3.18 9.74
N CYS A 74 17.32 -2.93 11.05
CA CYS A 74 16.59 -1.83 11.68
C CYS A 74 17.00 -0.47 11.12
N ASP A 75 18.27 -0.28 10.76
CA ASP A 75 18.75 0.99 10.20
C ASP A 75 18.28 1.23 8.75
N ASN A 76 18.08 0.15 7.98
CA ASN A 76 17.77 0.20 6.55
C ASN A 76 16.31 -0.16 6.21
N THR A 77 15.54 -0.67 7.17
CA THR A 77 14.17 -1.13 6.93
C THR A 77 13.22 0.04 6.63
N THR A 78 12.31 -0.23 5.71
CA THR A 78 11.19 0.65 5.37
C THR A 78 10.03 0.55 6.37
N ILE A 79 10.06 -0.41 7.29
CA ILE A 79 9.01 -0.59 8.30
C ILE A 79 9.13 0.50 9.37
N HIS A 80 8.07 1.30 9.48
CA HIS A 80 8.00 2.40 10.46
C HIS A 80 8.08 1.85 11.89
N GLY A 81 8.76 2.60 12.76
CA GLY A 81 8.94 2.21 14.17
C GLY A 81 10.16 1.34 14.41
N ILE A 82 10.43 0.33 13.56
CA ILE A 82 11.50 -0.67 13.79
C ILE A 82 12.89 -0.01 13.89
N LYS A 83 13.15 1.03 13.09
CA LYS A 83 14.40 1.81 13.18
C LYS A 83 14.66 2.35 14.59
N TYR A 84 13.64 2.87 15.24
CA TYR A 84 13.77 3.45 16.58
C TYR A 84 13.98 2.38 17.66
N LEU A 85 13.61 1.12 17.41
CA LEU A 85 13.90 0.00 18.29
C LEU A 85 15.37 -0.43 18.20
N GLY A 86 15.97 -0.37 17.01
CA GLY A 86 17.35 -0.79 16.75
C GLY A 86 18.44 0.24 17.08
N GLU A 87 18.10 1.53 17.17
CA GLU A 87 19.08 2.60 17.34
C GLU A 87 19.79 2.54 18.71
N GLN A 88 21.10 2.26 18.71
CA GLN A 88 21.86 1.97 19.93
C GLN A 88 22.02 3.17 20.89
N LYS A 89 21.99 4.41 20.39
CA LYS A 89 22.28 5.63 21.17
C LYS A 89 21.07 6.24 21.90
N ARG A 90 19.89 5.60 21.83
CA ARG A 90 18.63 6.13 22.38
C ARG A 90 18.38 5.71 23.83
N PRO A 91 17.82 6.58 24.68
CA PRO A 91 17.46 6.23 26.06
C PRO A 91 16.31 5.23 26.09
N ILE A 92 16.26 4.43 27.17
CA ILE A 92 15.30 3.31 27.31
C ILE A 92 13.84 3.78 27.28
N LEU A 93 13.53 4.93 27.87
CA LEU A 93 12.15 5.46 27.90
C LEU A 93 11.63 5.80 26.50
N GLU A 94 12.47 6.38 25.64
CA GLU A 94 12.10 6.64 24.23
C GLU A 94 11.85 5.32 23.48
N ARG A 95 12.66 4.28 23.75
CA ARG A 95 12.44 2.96 23.17
C ARG A 95 11.12 2.35 23.61
N LEU A 96 10.78 2.43 24.89
CA LEU A 96 9.49 1.94 25.41
C LEU A 96 8.32 2.67 24.77
N PHE A 97 8.43 3.98 24.55
CA PHE A 97 7.42 4.75 23.82
C PHE A 97 7.21 4.21 22.40
N TRP A 98 8.28 4.01 21.63
CA TRP A 98 8.17 3.48 20.26
C TRP A 98 7.68 2.04 20.21
N ILE A 99 8.08 1.20 21.16
CA ILE A 99 7.54 -0.17 21.31
C ILE A 99 6.03 -0.13 21.53
N LEU A 100 5.55 0.74 22.43
CA LEU A 100 4.13 0.90 22.71
C LEU A 100 3.37 1.36 21.46
N VAL A 101 3.87 2.39 20.76
CA VAL A 101 3.26 2.90 19.52
C VAL A 101 3.21 1.81 18.44
N PHE A 102 4.28 1.03 18.30
CA PHE A 102 4.34 -0.09 17.35
C PHE A 102 3.30 -1.18 17.67
N ILE A 103 3.17 -1.56 18.95
CA ILE A 103 2.16 -2.54 19.40
C ILE A 103 0.73 -2.02 19.15
N LEU A 104 0.45 -0.76 19.48
CA LEU A 104 -0.85 -0.15 19.20
C LEU A 104 -1.17 -0.12 17.70
N SER A 105 -0.15 0.15 16.87
CA SER A 105 -0.30 0.17 15.40
C SER A 105 -0.62 -1.21 14.85
N ILE A 106 0.06 -2.27 15.34
CA ILE A 106 -0.25 -3.66 14.99
C ILE A 106 -1.66 -4.04 15.42
N TYR A 107 -2.06 -3.68 16.64
CA TYR A 107 -3.40 -3.98 17.16
C TYR A 107 -4.50 -3.34 16.30
N ALA A 108 -4.36 -2.04 16.00
CA ALA A 108 -5.31 -1.32 15.15
C ALA A 108 -5.38 -1.91 13.74
N CYS A 109 -4.23 -2.19 13.13
CA CYS A 109 -4.15 -2.80 11.79
C CYS A 109 -4.81 -4.19 11.76
N THR A 110 -4.58 -5.01 12.78
CA THR A 110 -5.17 -6.36 12.88
C THR A 110 -6.69 -6.26 13.05
N SER A 111 -7.18 -5.39 13.93
CA SER A 111 -8.63 -5.18 14.11
C SER A 111 -9.33 -4.77 12.81
N LEU A 112 -8.75 -3.82 12.08
CA LEU A 112 -9.31 -3.38 10.79
C LEU A 112 -9.24 -4.47 9.73
N THR A 113 -8.15 -5.24 9.68
CA THR A 113 -8.00 -6.36 8.76
C THR A 113 -9.05 -7.44 9.03
N LEU A 114 -9.32 -7.76 10.30
CA LEU A 114 -10.36 -8.73 10.67
C LEU A 114 -11.76 -8.23 10.29
N ASN A 115 -12.04 -6.94 10.44
CA ASN A 115 -13.31 -6.36 9.99
C ASN A 115 -13.47 -6.45 8.45
N ILE A 116 -12.38 -6.27 7.70
CA ILE A 116 -12.39 -6.43 6.24
C ILE A 116 -12.55 -7.90 5.86
N TRP A 117 -11.88 -8.80 6.57
CA TRP A 117 -12.01 -10.24 6.38
C TRP A 117 -13.45 -10.72 6.59
N ASP A 118 -14.11 -10.26 7.66
CA ASP A 118 -15.50 -10.62 7.94
C ASP A 118 -16.44 -10.12 6.83
N LYS A 119 -16.26 -8.87 6.38
CA LYS A 119 -17.01 -8.32 5.24
C LYS A 119 -16.77 -9.12 3.95
N TRP A 120 -15.51 -9.51 3.71
CA TRP A 120 -15.10 -10.28 2.54
C TRP A 120 -15.75 -11.68 2.53
N ASN A 121 -15.76 -12.35 3.68
CA ASN A 121 -16.34 -13.69 3.82
C ASN A 121 -17.87 -13.69 3.81
N ASN A 122 -18.51 -12.70 4.44
CA ASN A 122 -19.96 -12.69 4.65
C ASN A 122 -20.75 -11.94 3.57
N ASN A 123 -20.14 -11.01 2.84
CA ASN A 123 -20.82 -10.19 1.82
C ASN A 123 -20.09 -10.22 0.46
N PRO A 124 -20.04 -11.37 -0.24
CA PRO A 124 -19.25 -11.51 -1.46
C PRO A 124 -19.83 -10.78 -2.68
N VAL A 125 -21.03 -10.18 -2.62
CA VAL A 125 -21.74 -9.62 -3.80
C VAL A 125 -22.38 -8.27 -3.48
N ILE A 126 -22.25 -7.29 -4.38
CA ILE A 126 -22.94 -6.00 -4.34
C ILE A 126 -23.97 -5.92 -5.46
N VAL A 127 -25.11 -5.31 -5.14
CA VAL A 127 -26.17 -5.00 -6.09
C VAL A 127 -25.99 -3.56 -6.55
N SER A 128 -25.62 -3.36 -7.81
CA SER A 128 -25.51 -2.03 -8.44
C SER A 128 -26.45 -1.91 -9.63
N PHE A 129 -26.67 -0.69 -10.12
CA PHE A 129 -27.39 -0.47 -11.36
C PHE A 129 -26.41 -0.46 -12.53
N ALA A 130 -26.75 -1.12 -13.64
CA ALA A 130 -25.95 -1.03 -14.85
C ALA A 130 -25.91 0.43 -15.33
N GLU A 131 -24.73 0.96 -15.66
CA GLU A 131 -24.59 2.34 -16.15
C GLU A 131 -25.27 2.56 -17.52
N LYS A 132 -25.48 1.48 -18.29
CA LYS A 132 -26.12 1.49 -19.59
C LYS A 132 -27.50 0.86 -19.51
N SER A 133 -28.49 1.53 -20.11
CA SER A 133 -29.82 0.97 -20.29
C SER A 133 -29.78 -0.19 -21.27
N THR A 134 -30.43 -1.29 -20.91
CA THR A 134 -30.59 -2.45 -21.80
C THR A 134 -31.90 -2.32 -22.56
N PRO A 135 -31.88 -2.37 -23.90
CA PRO A 135 -33.10 -2.34 -24.68
C PRO A 135 -33.87 -3.66 -24.60
N VAL A 136 -35.19 -3.59 -24.82
CA VAL A 136 -36.11 -4.73 -24.66
C VAL A 136 -35.74 -5.96 -25.49
N TRP A 137 -35.20 -5.78 -26.70
CA TRP A 137 -34.83 -6.91 -27.58
C TRP A 137 -33.65 -7.74 -27.09
N GLN A 138 -32.90 -7.27 -26.09
CA GLN A 138 -31.82 -8.04 -25.45
C GLN A 138 -32.28 -8.81 -24.21
N ILE A 139 -33.54 -8.64 -23.79
CA ILE A 139 -34.10 -9.27 -22.59
C ILE A 139 -34.82 -10.57 -23.02
N PRO A 140 -34.48 -11.74 -22.43
CA PRO A 140 -35.20 -12.98 -22.74
C PRO A 140 -36.67 -12.85 -22.33
N PHE A 141 -37.57 -13.44 -23.13
CA PHE A 141 -39.00 -13.41 -22.83
C PHE A 141 -39.26 -14.08 -21.46
N PRO A 142 -40.03 -13.44 -20.57
CA PRO A 142 -40.23 -13.96 -19.22
C PRO A 142 -41.07 -15.23 -19.22
N ALA A 143 -40.92 -16.05 -18.17
CA ALA A 143 -41.86 -17.12 -17.90
C ALA A 143 -43.19 -16.53 -17.39
N VAL A 144 -44.30 -16.96 -18.00
CA VAL A 144 -45.64 -16.48 -17.69
C VAL A 144 -46.47 -17.65 -17.22
N THR A 145 -46.98 -17.57 -15.99
CA THR A 145 -47.86 -18.59 -15.40
C THR A 145 -49.26 -17.99 -15.24
N VAL A 146 -50.27 -18.65 -15.78
CA VAL A 146 -51.69 -18.26 -15.65
C VAL A 146 -52.36 -19.16 -14.62
N CYS A 147 -52.96 -18.56 -13.59
CA CYS A 147 -53.69 -19.27 -12.54
C CYS A 147 -55.15 -18.81 -12.51
N SER A 148 -56.09 -19.76 -12.39
CA SER A 148 -57.48 -19.43 -12.05
C SER A 148 -57.56 -18.92 -10.62
N GLU A 149 -58.40 -17.90 -10.37
CA GLU A 149 -58.67 -17.37 -9.02
C GLU A 149 -59.32 -18.43 -8.12
N THR A 150 -60.14 -19.30 -8.70
CA THR A 150 -60.78 -20.41 -7.99
C THR A 150 -59.95 -21.69 -8.10
N LYS A 151 -59.64 -22.28 -6.95
CA LYS A 151 -59.01 -23.60 -6.86
C LYS A 151 -60.09 -24.66 -7.05
N ALA A 152 -60.13 -25.34 -8.19
CA ALA A 152 -61.01 -26.51 -8.33
C ALA A 152 -60.32 -27.75 -7.76
N ARG A 153 -61.07 -28.49 -6.92
CA ARG A 153 -60.64 -29.81 -6.45
C ARG A 153 -60.94 -30.82 -7.54
N GLN A 154 -59.93 -31.58 -7.96
CA GLN A 154 -60.08 -32.63 -8.96
C GLN A 154 -61.17 -33.67 -8.58
N THR A 155 -61.41 -33.87 -7.28
CA THR A 155 -62.45 -34.78 -6.77
C THR A 155 -63.88 -34.27 -6.98
N ILE A 156 -64.07 -32.97 -7.21
CA ILE A 156 -65.38 -32.33 -7.39
C ILE A 156 -65.57 -31.86 -8.84
N PHE A 157 -64.50 -31.41 -9.49
CA PHE A 157 -64.52 -30.91 -10.86
C PHE A 157 -63.28 -31.35 -11.62
N ASN A 158 -63.47 -32.16 -12.66
CA ASN A 158 -62.40 -32.64 -13.52
C ASN A 158 -62.29 -31.73 -14.76
N PHE A 159 -61.26 -30.89 -14.77
CA PHE A 159 -60.99 -29.98 -15.89
C PHE A 159 -60.77 -30.69 -17.22
N THR A 160 -60.14 -31.87 -17.21
CA THR A 160 -59.88 -32.64 -18.44
C THR A 160 -61.19 -33.10 -19.07
N ASP A 161 -62.12 -33.60 -18.25
CA ASP A 161 -63.43 -34.08 -18.72
C ASP A 161 -64.31 -32.92 -19.20
N ALA A 162 -64.36 -31.83 -18.43
CA ALA A 162 -65.09 -30.62 -18.82
C ALA A 162 -64.55 -30.00 -20.12
N TYR A 163 -63.23 -29.96 -20.30
CA TYR A 163 -62.59 -29.48 -21.52
C TYR A 163 -62.95 -30.35 -22.73
N ASN A 164 -62.82 -31.67 -22.60
CA ASN A 164 -63.12 -32.61 -23.69
C ASN A 164 -64.59 -32.52 -24.12
N LYS A 165 -65.50 -32.39 -23.16
CA LYS A 165 -66.94 -32.24 -23.44
C LYS A 165 -67.23 -30.93 -24.17
N LEU A 166 -66.69 -29.81 -23.70
CA LEU A 166 -66.83 -28.50 -24.35
C LEU A 166 -66.22 -28.48 -25.77
N PHE A 167 -65.08 -29.15 -25.98
CA PHE A 167 -64.45 -29.28 -27.29
C PHE A 167 -65.29 -30.11 -28.26
N SER A 168 -65.97 -31.15 -27.77
CA SER A 168 -66.83 -32.02 -28.59
C SER A 168 -68.18 -31.39 -28.94
N GLU A 169 -68.75 -30.57 -28.04
CA GLU A 169 -70.08 -29.96 -28.22
C GLU A 169 -70.02 -28.61 -28.96
N ASN A 170 -68.88 -27.90 -28.95
CA ASN A 170 -68.79 -26.53 -29.46
C ASN A 170 -67.56 -26.33 -30.36
N SER A 171 -67.75 -26.27 -31.68
CA SER A 171 -66.67 -26.05 -32.65
C SER A 171 -66.08 -24.62 -32.62
N THR A 172 -66.69 -23.70 -31.87
CA THR A 172 -66.19 -22.33 -31.66
C THR A 172 -65.61 -22.18 -30.26
N MET A 173 -64.38 -22.65 -30.05
CA MET A 173 -63.65 -22.41 -28.81
C MET A 173 -63.11 -20.98 -28.81
N GLN A 174 -63.56 -20.14 -27.88
CA GLN A 174 -62.97 -18.81 -27.68
C GLN A 174 -61.64 -18.98 -26.93
N MET A 175 -60.53 -18.79 -27.64
CA MET A 175 -59.21 -18.80 -27.01
C MET A 175 -59.01 -17.53 -26.19
N ALA A 176 -58.53 -17.69 -24.97
CA ALA A 176 -58.04 -16.56 -24.18
C ALA A 176 -56.74 -16.03 -24.82
N ARG A 177 -56.75 -14.76 -25.24
CA ARG A 177 -55.55 -14.08 -25.76
C ARG A 177 -54.94 -13.21 -24.66
N LEU A 178 -53.73 -13.57 -24.23
CA LEU A 178 -52.89 -12.72 -23.38
C LEU A 178 -51.88 -11.99 -24.27
N SER A 179 -51.83 -10.66 -24.21
CA SER A 179 -50.82 -9.86 -24.89
C SER A 179 -49.95 -9.16 -23.86
N ILE A 180 -48.64 -9.38 -23.92
CA ILE A 180 -47.66 -8.86 -22.95
C ILE A 180 -46.86 -7.77 -23.63
N PHE A 181 -46.79 -6.61 -22.99
CA PHE A 181 -46.05 -5.46 -23.48
C PHE A 181 -45.14 -4.93 -22.38
N PHE A 182 -43.95 -4.50 -22.77
CA PHE A 182 -43.07 -3.74 -21.88
C PHE A 182 -43.51 -2.28 -21.87
N LYS A 183 -43.56 -1.66 -20.69
CA LYS A 183 -43.98 -0.26 -20.51
C LYS A 183 -43.00 0.72 -21.18
N GLU A 184 -41.71 0.40 -21.13
CA GLU A 184 -40.60 1.20 -21.67
C GLU A 184 -39.80 0.35 -22.67
N ASN A 185 -39.13 0.98 -23.63
CA ASN A 185 -38.31 0.29 -24.64
C ASN A 185 -36.87 0.04 -24.19
N GLN A 186 -36.49 0.58 -23.03
CA GLN A 186 -35.18 0.46 -22.40
C GLN A 186 -35.35 0.41 -20.88
N PHE A 187 -34.54 -0.39 -20.19
CA PHE A 187 -34.60 -0.55 -18.74
C PHE A 187 -33.20 -0.49 -18.10
N LEU A 188 -33.14 0.00 -16.86
CA LEU A 188 -31.91 -0.04 -16.05
C LEU A 188 -31.87 -1.36 -15.28
N THR A 189 -31.08 -2.32 -15.76
CA THR A 189 -30.96 -3.62 -15.08
C THR A 189 -30.11 -3.48 -13.83
N SER A 190 -30.58 -4.03 -12.70
CA SER A 190 -29.72 -4.26 -11.55
C SER A 190 -28.76 -5.41 -11.86
N LYS A 191 -27.45 -5.15 -11.70
CA LYS A 191 -26.40 -6.15 -11.84
C LYS A 191 -25.86 -6.51 -10.47
N ARG A 192 -25.62 -7.81 -10.27
CA ARG A 192 -24.90 -8.33 -9.12
C ARG A 192 -23.45 -8.56 -9.57
N SER A 193 -22.52 -7.79 -9.03
CA SER A 193 -21.09 -8.01 -9.22
C SER A 193 -20.49 -8.48 -7.90
N GLU A 194 -19.44 -9.30 -7.98
CA GLU A 194 -18.66 -9.66 -6.79
C GLU A 194 -18.19 -8.36 -6.11
N LEU A 195 -18.55 -8.18 -4.83
CA LEU A 195 -18.25 -6.95 -4.08
C LEU A 195 -16.76 -6.82 -3.78
N TYR A 196 -16.08 -7.95 -3.62
CA TYR A 196 -14.66 -7.99 -3.31
C TYR A 196 -13.95 -9.08 -4.12
N GLY A 197 -13.19 -8.66 -5.13
CA GLY A 197 -12.21 -9.54 -5.75
C GLY A 197 -11.05 -9.84 -4.79
N THR A 198 -10.26 -10.86 -5.10
CA THR A 198 -9.00 -11.14 -4.37
C THR A 198 -8.02 -9.97 -4.46
N THR A 199 -8.04 -9.23 -5.57
CA THR A 199 -7.25 -8.01 -5.78
C THR A 199 -7.69 -6.87 -4.88
N ASP A 200 -8.99 -6.69 -4.67
CA ASP A 200 -9.54 -5.64 -3.80
C ASP A 200 -9.24 -5.94 -2.34
N PHE A 201 -9.38 -7.21 -1.95
CA PHE A 201 -8.97 -7.65 -0.62
C PHE A 201 -7.48 -7.38 -0.38
N LEU A 202 -6.62 -7.81 -1.30
CA LEU A 202 -5.17 -7.57 -1.20
C LEU A 202 -4.82 -6.09 -1.17
N ALA A 203 -5.48 -5.26 -1.99
CA ALA A 203 -5.27 -3.81 -2.00
C ALA A 203 -5.69 -3.16 -0.68
N ASN A 204 -6.82 -3.57 -0.10
CA ASN A 204 -7.31 -3.05 1.18
C ASN A 204 -6.40 -3.44 2.35
N VAL A 205 -5.97 -4.70 2.42
CA VAL A 205 -5.04 -5.17 3.47
C VAL A 205 -3.65 -4.56 3.28
N GLY A 206 -3.15 -4.52 2.05
CA GLY A 206 -1.87 -3.89 1.72
C GLY A 206 -1.87 -2.39 2.03
N GLY A 207 -2.98 -1.69 1.78
CA GLY A 207 -3.16 -0.29 2.15
C GLY A 207 -3.12 -0.06 3.67
N LEU A 208 -3.78 -0.93 4.46
CA LEU A 208 -3.72 -0.87 5.92
C LEU A 208 -2.29 -1.12 6.45
N LEU A 209 -1.64 -2.19 5.97
CA LEU A 209 -0.26 -2.51 6.37
C LEU A 209 0.72 -1.40 5.97
N GLY A 210 0.53 -0.79 4.80
CA GLY A 210 1.29 0.37 4.34
C GLY A 210 1.05 1.60 5.22
N LEU A 211 -0.20 1.89 5.60
CA LEU A 211 -0.57 3.06 6.40
C LEU A 211 -0.06 2.97 7.85
N PHE A 212 -0.26 1.82 8.51
CA PHE A 212 0.09 1.68 9.93
C PHE A 212 1.56 1.31 10.15
N MET A 213 2.13 0.48 9.28
CA MET A 213 3.45 -0.12 9.49
C MET A 213 4.48 0.28 8.42
N GLY A 214 4.06 0.92 7.32
CA GLY A 214 4.95 1.19 6.17
C GLY A 214 5.33 -0.04 5.37
N VAL A 215 4.65 -1.17 5.57
CA VAL A 215 4.99 -2.41 4.86
C VAL A 215 4.59 -2.29 3.40
N SER A 216 5.54 -2.54 2.51
CA SER A 216 5.35 -2.55 1.07
C SER A 216 5.89 -3.83 0.44
N THR A 217 5.71 -3.98 -0.87
CA THR A 217 6.32 -5.08 -1.64
C THR A 217 7.86 -5.07 -1.54
N LEU A 218 8.47 -3.89 -1.43
CA LEU A 218 9.93 -3.75 -1.25
C LEU A 218 10.36 -4.25 0.13
N SER A 219 9.58 -3.97 1.18
CA SER A 219 9.84 -4.45 2.54
C SER A 219 9.89 -5.98 2.62
N PHE A 220 9.07 -6.66 1.82
CA PHE A 220 9.10 -8.12 1.72
C PHE A 220 10.39 -8.62 1.04
N VAL A 221 10.82 -7.98 -0.05
CA VAL A 221 12.09 -8.30 -0.72
C VAL A 221 13.29 -8.04 0.20
N GLU A 222 13.27 -6.94 0.95
CA GLU A 222 14.27 -6.60 1.98
C GLU A 222 14.37 -7.72 3.03
N LEU A 223 13.24 -8.17 3.58
CA LEU A 223 13.21 -9.26 4.55
C LEU A 223 13.82 -10.55 3.98
N VAL A 224 13.44 -10.94 2.76
CA VAL A 224 13.99 -12.13 2.10
C VAL A 224 15.51 -11.99 1.90
N TYR A 225 15.99 -10.83 1.45
CA TYR A 225 17.41 -10.55 1.27
C TYR A 225 18.20 -10.71 2.58
N PHE A 226 17.72 -10.12 3.69
CA PHE A 226 18.39 -10.20 4.99
C PHE A 226 18.32 -11.61 5.59
N CYS A 227 17.19 -12.31 5.48
CA CYS A 227 17.03 -13.67 6.01
C CYS A 227 17.80 -14.73 5.21
N THR A 228 18.00 -14.55 3.90
CA THR A 228 18.64 -15.55 3.04
C THR A 228 20.06 -15.14 2.66
N VAL A 229 20.23 -14.17 1.78
CA VAL A 229 21.51 -13.79 1.18
C VAL A 229 22.49 -13.30 2.25
N ARG A 230 22.05 -12.38 3.12
CA ARG A 230 22.91 -11.80 4.16
C ARG A 230 23.29 -12.85 5.21
N LEU A 231 22.33 -13.65 5.67
CA LEU A 231 22.56 -14.72 6.64
C LEU A 231 23.50 -15.81 6.09
N LEU A 232 23.25 -16.31 4.87
CA LEU A 232 24.08 -17.35 4.24
C LEU A 232 25.50 -16.85 3.94
N THR A 233 25.65 -15.59 3.52
CA THR A 233 26.98 -15.00 3.29
C THR A 233 27.77 -14.95 4.59
N ASN A 234 27.17 -14.51 5.70
CA ASN A 234 27.83 -14.51 7.00
C ASN A 234 28.20 -15.93 7.48
N LEU A 235 27.31 -16.92 7.31
CA LEU A 235 27.61 -18.32 7.65
C LEU A 235 28.75 -18.90 6.81
N LYS A 236 28.80 -18.58 5.51
CA LYS A 236 29.88 -19.02 4.60
C LYS A 236 31.22 -18.39 4.97
N MET A 237 31.23 -17.12 5.36
CA MET A 237 32.45 -16.43 5.80
C MET A 237 32.95 -16.94 7.16
N ARG A 238 32.07 -17.42 8.05
CA ARG A 238 32.45 -18.05 9.32
C ARG A 238 33.09 -19.43 9.17
N LYS A 239 32.76 -20.15 8.08
CA LYS A 239 33.33 -21.47 7.77
C LYS A 239 34.69 -21.41 7.05
N ARG A 240 35.11 -20.24 6.57
CA ARG A 240 36.43 -20.02 5.95
C ARG A 240 37.38 -19.44 6.98
#